data_AF-A0A4S3ZX30-F1
#
_entry.id   AF-A0A4S3ZX30-F1
#
_cell.length_a   1.000
_cell.length_b   1.000
_cell.length_c   1.000
_cell.angle_alpha   90.00
_cell.angle_beta   90.00
_cell.angle_gamma   90.00
#
_symmetry.space_group_name_H-M   'P 1'
#
loop_
_entity.id
_entity.type
_entity.pdbx_description
1 polymer ?
#
loop_
_entity_poly.entity_id
_entity_poly.type
_entity_poly.pdbx_seq_one_letter_code
_entity_poly.pdbx_strand_id
1 'polypeptide(L)'
;MKPFKRAYPTTRKGQWIAAMRNTLSMILALGLALLFSSATTQAQTPSDHACTGKNLLPELQQRDPQAYAKVAAEAAKTPNGQAIFWKIEKPGLKPSYLLGTMHVTDPRVLTMPDGAQTAANAAATIIVESDEVLDDKKAAIALMAKPELSMFTDGSTITSHLTPEQVKTLEAGLKKRGLALAAVNRMKPWIIASFVALPACELARKAEGVSFLDKRIAQDAAKAGKRVMGLETYAEQLAALNDLPMAFHLKSLIETLQLGDRMNDVNETMIDLYLKGDIGAIVPMLEAVSPEPSSTKDPDYAAFEQRIVLDRNKIMAARAAPTLNQGNVFMAVGALHLPGKAGLVALLRQQGFTVTAMP
;
A
#
# COMPACT_ATOMS: atom_id res chain seq x y z
N MET A 1 -28.48 74.25 10.02
CA MET A 1 -27.82 73.65 8.85
C MET A 1 -26.99 72.44 9.32
N LYS A 2 -27.22 71.25 8.73
CA LYS A 2 -26.35 70.03 8.77
C LYS A 2 -26.22 69.29 10.13
N PRO A 3 -25.97 67.95 10.13
CA PRO A 3 -27.05 66.99 10.40
C PRO A 3 -26.79 65.94 11.49
N PHE A 4 -27.87 65.23 11.83
CA PHE A 4 -27.98 63.97 12.58
C PHE A 4 -26.92 62.91 12.19
N LYS A 5 -26.24 62.34 13.19
CA LYS A 5 -25.69 60.97 13.14
C LYS A 5 -25.97 60.24 14.45
N ARG A 6 -26.93 59.31 14.41
CA ARG A 6 -27.15 58.28 15.43
C ARG A 6 -26.03 57.25 15.34
N ALA A 7 -25.38 56.97 16.46
CA ALA A 7 -24.52 55.81 16.63
C ALA A 7 -25.39 54.55 16.80
N TYR A 8 -25.11 53.51 16.02
CA TYR A 8 -25.56 52.14 16.26
C TYR A 8 -24.36 51.30 16.71
N PRO A 9 -24.51 50.41 17.71
CA PRO A 9 -23.48 49.45 18.06
C PRO A 9 -23.64 48.19 17.21
N THR A 10 -22.76 47.97 16.22
CA THR A 10 -22.71 46.69 15.50
C THR A 10 -21.60 45.80 16.04
N THR A 11 -22.02 44.99 17.02
CA THR A 11 -21.75 43.54 17.15
C THR A 11 -20.43 42.98 16.62
N ARG A 12 -19.65 42.43 17.56
CA ARG A 12 -18.75 41.27 17.36
C ARG A 12 -19.42 40.22 16.47
N LYS A 13 -18.85 39.99 15.29
CA LYS A 13 -18.93 38.76 14.49
C LYS A 13 -17.56 38.69 13.79
N GLY A 14 -16.77 37.66 13.85
CA GLY A 14 -16.90 36.31 14.37
C GLY A 14 -15.71 35.61 13.73
N GLN A 15 -14.67 35.35 14.52
CA GLN A 15 -13.61 34.45 14.11
C GLN A 15 -14.24 33.07 14.00
N TRP A 16 -14.58 32.66 12.79
CA TRP A 16 -15.05 31.31 12.51
C TRP A 16 -14.08 30.64 11.53
N ILE A 17 -13.19 29.86 12.15
CA ILE A 17 -12.66 28.57 11.70
C ILE A 17 -12.12 28.56 10.26
N ALA A 18 -10.80 28.70 10.15
CA ALA A 18 -10.04 28.11 9.06
C ALA A 18 -10.39 26.61 9.01
N ALA A 19 -11.12 26.19 7.97
CA ALA A 19 -11.31 24.77 7.69
C ALA A 19 -9.94 24.20 7.32
N MET A 20 -9.31 23.49 8.27
CA MET A 20 -8.19 22.60 7.98
C MET A 20 -8.70 21.54 7.00
N ARG A 21 -8.41 21.75 5.72
CA ARG A 21 -8.57 20.74 4.67
C ARG A 21 -7.35 19.83 4.74
N ASN A 22 -7.53 18.71 5.42
CA ASN A 22 -6.53 17.67 5.54
C ASN A 22 -7.06 16.45 4.78
N THR A 23 -6.41 16.08 3.66
CA THR A 23 -6.77 14.87 2.89
C THR A 23 -5.61 13.91 2.59
N LEU A 24 -5.93 12.65 2.27
CA LEU A 24 -5.11 11.56 1.72
C LEU A 24 -5.28 10.29 2.54
N SER A 25 -6.05 9.36 2.01
CA SER A 25 -6.35 8.08 2.66
C SER A 25 -6.36 6.89 1.66
N MET A 26 -6.01 7.12 0.39
CA MET A 26 -6.01 6.11 -0.69
C MET A 26 -4.92 5.02 -0.60
N ILE A 27 -3.77 5.32 0.00
CA ILE A 27 -2.63 4.38 0.06
C ILE A 27 -2.98 3.12 0.85
N LEU A 28 -3.87 3.29 1.82
CA LEU A 28 -4.40 2.22 2.65
C LEU A 28 -5.17 1.17 1.84
N ALA A 29 -6.09 1.60 0.98
CA ALA A 29 -7.00 0.71 0.27
C ALA A 29 -6.25 -0.21 -0.72
N LEU A 30 -5.15 0.30 -1.29
CA LEU A 30 -4.31 -0.41 -2.25
C LEU A 30 -3.37 -1.43 -1.58
N GLY A 31 -2.77 -1.09 -0.43
CA GLY A 31 -2.00 -2.06 0.37
C GLY A 31 -2.87 -3.20 0.94
N LEU A 32 -4.16 -2.95 1.12
CA LEU A 32 -5.10 -3.88 1.76
C LEU A 32 -5.73 -4.92 0.86
N ALA A 33 -5.93 -4.61 -0.42
CA ALA A 33 -6.53 -5.52 -1.39
C ALA A 33 -5.70 -6.79 -1.66
N LEU A 34 -4.54 -6.88 -1.01
CA LEU A 34 -3.46 -7.85 -1.22
C LEU A 34 -3.46 -8.96 -0.15
N LEU A 35 -4.07 -8.71 1.03
CA LEU A 35 -4.17 -9.67 2.15
C LEU A 35 -5.37 -10.63 2.04
N PHE A 36 -6.31 -10.36 1.13
CA PHE A 36 -7.56 -11.10 1.02
C PHE A 36 -7.65 -11.77 -0.35
N SER A 37 -7.41 -13.07 -0.38
CA SER A 37 -8.15 -14.04 -1.21
C SER A 37 -7.61 -15.45 -0.99
N SER A 38 -8.46 -16.32 -0.47
CA SER A 38 -8.34 -17.77 -0.58
C SER A 38 -8.87 -18.20 -1.93
N ALA A 39 -8.03 -18.83 -2.77
CA ALA A 39 -8.45 -19.49 -4.00
C ALA A 39 -8.24 -21.00 -3.88
N THR A 40 -9.28 -21.76 -4.18
CA THR A 40 -9.20 -23.19 -4.44
C THR A 40 -8.44 -23.43 -5.74
N THR A 41 -7.45 -24.33 -5.70
CA THR A 41 -6.62 -24.70 -6.84
C THR A 41 -7.43 -25.35 -7.97
N GLN A 42 -7.58 -24.63 -9.09
CA GLN A 42 -7.64 -25.24 -10.41
C GLN A 42 -6.70 -24.45 -11.33
N ALA A 43 -5.65 -25.12 -11.82
CA ALA A 43 -4.75 -24.54 -12.80
C ALA A 43 -5.50 -24.37 -14.11
N GLN A 44 -5.88 -23.13 -14.42
CA GLN A 44 -6.27 -22.72 -15.76
C GLN A 44 -5.18 -21.78 -16.30
N THR A 45 -4.93 -21.85 -17.61
CA THR A 45 -4.10 -20.87 -18.31
C THR A 45 -4.59 -19.46 -17.95
N PRO A 46 -3.71 -18.54 -17.52
CA PRO A 46 -4.12 -17.17 -17.19
C PRO A 46 -4.82 -16.61 -18.42
N SER A 47 -6.09 -16.25 -18.27
CA SER A 47 -6.74 -15.53 -19.35
C SER A 47 -6.22 -14.09 -19.35
N ASP A 48 -6.19 -13.45 -20.52
CA ASP A 48 -5.76 -12.07 -20.73
C ASP A 48 -6.77 -11.08 -20.11
N HIS A 49 -7.06 -11.21 -18.82
CA HIS A 49 -7.78 -10.20 -18.03
C HIS A 49 -6.89 -8.97 -17.90
N ALA A 50 -6.76 -8.21 -19.00
CA ALA A 50 -5.99 -6.99 -19.03
C ALA A 50 -6.72 -5.95 -18.18
N CYS A 51 -5.99 -5.36 -17.23
CA CYS A 51 -6.45 -4.16 -16.55
C CYS A 51 -6.49 -3.02 -17.58
N THR A 52 -7.56 -2.23 -17.57
CA THR A 52 -7.81 -1.19 -18.59
C THR A 52 -7.40 0.22 -18.16
N GLY A 53 -6.58 0.33 -17.11
CA GLY A 53 -6.11 1.61 -16.59
C GLY A 53 -5.18 2.32 -17.55
N LYS A 54 -5.07 3.64 -17.40
CA LYS A 54 -4.11 4.49 -18.09
C LYS A 54 -3.19 5.16 -17.07
N ASN A 55 -1.92 5.33 -17.45
CA ASN A 55 -1.01 6.14 -16.65
C ASN A 55 -1.52 7.59 -16.54
N LEU A 56 -1.70 8.07 -15.31
CA LEU A 56 -2.22 9.39 -15.00
C LEU A 56 -1.16 10.50 -15.11
N LEU A 57 0.13 10.18 -15.07
CA LEU A 57 1.20 11.19 -15.06
C LEU A 57 1.27 12.02 -16.35
N PRO A 58 1.14 11.45 -17.57
CA PRO A 58 1.05 12.25 -18.78
C PRO A 58 -0.15 13.20 -18.80
N GLU A 59 -1.33 12.75 -18.35
CA GLU A 59 -2.51 13.62 -18.22
C GLU A 59 -2.25 14.73 -17.19
N LEU A 60 -1.70 14.38 -16.03
CA LEU A 60 -1.37 15.32 -14.97
C LEU A 60 -0.40 16.40 -15.47
N GLN A 61 0.63 16.01 -16.24
CA GLN A 61 1.60 16.94 -16.81
C GLN A 61 0.94 17.95 -17.76
N GLN A 62 -0.07 17.55 -18.51
CA GLN A 62 -0.79 18.43 -19.45
C GLN A 62 -1.80 19.32 -18.74
N ARG A 63 -2.56 18.76 -17.79
CA ARG A 63 -3.68 19.43 -17.13
C ARG A 63 -3.25 20.31 -15.97
N ASP A 64 -2.25 19.86 -15.20
CA ASP A 64 -1.68 20.56 -14.06
C ASP A 64 -0.15 20.36 -14.00
N PRO A 65 0.60 21.12 -14.81
CA PRO A 65 2.06 21.02 -14.84
C PRO A 65 2.73 21.31 -13.49
N GLN A 66 2.10 22.12 -12.63
CA GLN A 66 2.62 22.45 -11.30
C GLN A 66 2.52 21.24 -10.35
N ALA A 67 1.37 20.55 -10.35
CA ALA A 67 1.21 19.31 -9.59
C ALA A 67 2.18 18.24 -10.08
N TYR A 68 2.34 18.05 -11.39
CA TYR A 68 3.34 17.13 -11.94
C TYR A 68 4.77 17.48 -11.50
N ALA A 69 5.15 18.76 -11.57
CA ALA A 69 6.47 19.22 -11.12
C ALA A 69 6.68 18.96 -9.62
N LYS A 70 5.64 19.11 -8.79
CA LYS A 70 5.67 18.76 -7.36
C LYS A 70 5.92 17.26 -7.17
N VAL A 71 5.21 16.38 -7.91
CA VAL A 71 5.43 14.92 -7.87
C VAL A 71 6.89 14.59 -8.18
N ALA A 72 7.42 15.13 -9.28
CA ALA A 72 8.79 14.89 -9.69
C ALA A 72 9.81 15.42 -8.65
N ALA A 73 9.56 16.59 -8.08
CA ALA A 73 10.44 17.19 -7.08
C ALA A 73 10.48 16.40 -5.76
N GLU A 74 9.33 15.91 -5.29
CA GLU A 74 9.27 15.08 -4.06
C GLU A 74 9.85 13.68 -4.31
N ALA A 75 9.62 13.09 -5.49
CA ALA A 75 10.25 11.83 -5.88
C ALA A 75 11.78 11.94 -5.88
N ALA A 76 12.33 13.02 -6.46
CA ALA A 76 13.77 13.26 -6.51
C ALA A 76 14.40 13.49 -5.13
N LYS A 77 13.64 14.01 -4.16
CA LYS A 77 14.09 14.18 -2.76
C LYS A 77 14.07 12.88 -1.97
N THR A 78 13.37 11.85 -2.44
CA THR A 78 13.19 10.59 -1.72
C THR A 78 14.42 9.70 -1.90
N PRO A 79 15.27 9.51 -0.85
CA PRO A 79 16.47 8.70 -0.99
C PRO A 79 16.12 7.25 -1.36
N ASN A 80 16.92 6.63 -2.23
CA ASN A 80 16.72 5.24 -2.66
C ASN A 80 15.37 5.00 -3.35
N GLY A 81 14.77 6.03 -3.96
CA GLY A 81 13.44 5.95 -4.59
C GLY A 81 13.42 5.55 -6.07
N GLN A 82 14.57 5.20 -6.67
CA GLN A 82 14.74 4.92 -8.11
C GLN A 82 15.29 3.51 -8.41
N ALA A 83 15.06 2.54 -7.51
CA ALA A 83 15.44 1.15 -7.73
C ALA A 83 14.61 0.20 -6.87
N ILE A 84 14.29 -0.97 -7.43
CA ILE A 84 13.61 -2.06 -6.71
C ILE A 84 14.53 -3.23 -6.38
N PHE A 85 15.69 -3.37 -7.02
CA PHE A 85 16.61 -4.47 -6.75
C PHE A 85 17.94 -3.96 -6.19
N TRP A 86 18.40 -4.57 -5.11
CA TRP A 86 19.54 -4.11 -4.32
C TRP A 86 20.42 -5.29 -3.92
N LYS A 87 21.74 -5.11 -4.03
CA LYS A 87 22.74 -6.02 -3.47
C LYS A 87 23.13 -5.56 -2.07
N ILE A 88 23.20 -6.50 -1.14
CA ILE A 88 23.58 -6.31 0.27
C ILE A 88 24.90 -7.04 0.51
N GLU A 89 25.92 -6.31 0.96
CA GLU A 89 27.26 -6.84 1.16
C GLU A 89 27.80 -6.47 2.54
N LYS A 90 28.64 -7.36 3.09
CA LYS A 90 29.42 -7.11 4.29
C LYS A 90 30.73 -7.91 4.19
N PRO A 91 31.89 -7.36 4.56
CA PRO A 91 33.17 -8.06 4.44
C PRO A 91 33.13 -9.45 5.08
N GLY A 92 33.63 -10.46 4.36
CA GLY A 92 33.68 -11.85 4.82
C GLY A 92 32.37 -12.64 4.68
N LEU A 93 31.27 -12.02 4.22
CA LEU A 93 30.00 -12.70 3.97
C LEU A 93 29.74 -12.90 2.48
N LYS A 94 29.03 -13.98 2.14
CA LYS A 94 28.43 -14.12 0.81
C LYS A 94 27.38 -13.01 0.61
N PRO A 95 27.29 -12.41 -0.59
CA PRO A 95 26.34 -11.35 -0.84
C PRO A 95 24.91 -11.83 -0.59
N SER A 96 24.09 -10.90 -0.10
CA SER A 96 22.65 -11.04 0.00
C SER A 96 21.98 -10.04 -0.93
N TYR A 97 20.67 -10.12 -1.10
CA TYR A 97 19.93 -9.29 -2.02
C TYR A 97 18.58 -8.88 -1.44
N LEU A 98 18.09 -7.70 -1.83
CA LEU A 98 16.79 -7.16 -1.46
C LEU A 98 16.04 -6.77 -2.74
N LEU A 99 14.86 -7.34 -2.91
CA LEU A 99 13.92 -7.02 -3.97
C LEU A 99 12.66 -6.37 -3.39
N GLY A 100 12.32 -5.20 -3.89
CA GLY A 100 11.03 -4.57 -3.75
C GLY A 100 10.04 -5.25 -4.68
N THR A 101 8.92 -5.70 -4.15
CA THR A 101 7.85 -6.41 -4.85
C THR A 101 6.56 -5.60 -4.80
N MET A 102 5.59 -5.96 -5.63
CA MET A 102 4.24 -5.42 -5.57
C MET A 102 3.26 -6.58 -5.52
N HIS A 103 2.33 -6.60 -4.55
CA HIS A 103 1.49 -7.77 -4.31
C HIS A 103 0.29 -7.91 -5.29
N VAL A 104 0.46 -7.49 -6.54
CA VAL A 104 -0.56 -7.66 -7.60
C VAL A 104 -0.21 -8.84 -8.50
N THR A 105 -1.19 -9.26 -9.29
CA THR A 105 -1.10 -10.39 -10.21
C THR A 105 -0.79 -9.97 -11.64
N ASP A 106 -0.48 -8.69 -11.88
CA ASP A 106 -0.08 -8.18 -13.20
C ASP A 106 1.20 -8.86 -13.71
N PRO A 107 1.16 -9.57 -14.86
CA PRO A 107 2.31 -10.29 -15.39
C PRO A 107 3.58 -9.44 -15.56
N ARG A 108 3.45 -8.13 -15.79
CA ARG A 108 4.60 -7.22 -15.94
C ARG A 108 5.40 -7.12 -14.64
N VAL A 109 4.73 -7.09 -13.49
CA VAL A 109 5.40 -6.97 -12.18
C VAL A 109 5.76 -8.32 -11.57
N LEU A 110 5.28 -9.41 -12.15
CA LEU A 110 5.70 -10.75 -11.81
C LEU A 110 7.10 -11.07 -12.37
N THR A 111 7.58 -10.36 -13.40
CA THR A 111 8.94 -10.59 -13.90
C THR A 111 9.94 -9.88 -12.99
N MET A 112 10.93 -10.61 -12.46
CA MET A 112 11.98 -9.98 -11.65
C MET A 112 12.98 -9.24 -12.54
N PRO A 113 13.64 -8.18 -12.03
CA PRO A 113 14.75 -7.53 -12.71
C PRO A 113 15.90 -8.49 -13.03
N ASP A 114 16.76 -8.07 -13.95
CA ASP A 114 17.90 -8.87 -14.40
C ASP A 114 18.80 -9.27 -13.23
N GLY A 115 19.18 -10.55 -13.20
CA GLY A 115 20.02 -11.13 -12.15
C GLY A 115 19.30 -11.41 -10.82
N ALA A 116 18.09 -10.88 -10.57
CA ALA A 116 17.35 -11.16 -9.34
C ALA A 116 16.94 -12.63 -9.22
N GLN A 117 16.48 -13.25 -10.31
CA GLN A 117 16.18 -14.68 -10.31
C GLN A 117 17.42 -15.53 -10.01
N THR A 118 18.57 -15.18 -10.58
CA THR A 118 19.85 -15.85 -10.32
C THR A 118 20.26 -15.71 -8.86
N ALA A 119 20.12 -14.52 -8.28
CA ALA A 119 20.38 -14.25 -6.87
C ALA A 119 19.45 -15.05 -5.96
N ALA A 120 18.14 -15.09 -6.25
CA ALA A 120 17.17 -15.89 -5.51
C ALA A 120 17.50 -17.38 -5.59
N ASN A 121 17.91 -17.87 -6.76
CA ASN A 121 18.31 -19.26 -6.98
C ASN A 121 19.57 -19.64 -6.20
N ALA A 122 20.54 -18.74 -6.08
CA ALA A 122 21.79 -18.98 -5.33
C ALA A 122 21.64 -18.86 -3.80
N ALA A 123 20.65 -18.09 -3.33
CA ALA A 123 20.42 -17.88 -1.91
C ALA A 123 20.03 -19.17 -1.16
N ALA A 124 20.54 -19.31 0.05
CA ALA A 124 20.20 -20.43 0.96
C ALA A 124 18.93 -20.14 1.77
N THR A 125 18.66 -18.86 2.04
CA THR A 125 17.47 -18.41 2.77
C THR A 125 16.73 -17.36 1.96
N ILE A 126 15.41 -17.54 1.86
CA ILE A 126 14.49 -16.51 1.39
C ILE A 126 13.84 -15.84 2.59
N ILE A 127 13.88 -14.51 2.60
CA ILE A 127 13.13 -13.69 3.55
C ILE A 127 11.96 -13.06 2.81
N VAL A 128 10.75 -13.13 3.38
CA VAL A 128 9.56 -12.41 2.93
C VAL A 128 8.96 -11.61 4.09
N GLU A 129 8.00 -10.72 3.82
CA GLU A 129 7.31 -10.01 4.90
C GLU A 129 6.65 -10.96 5.89
N SER A 130 5.94 -11.98 5.40
CA SER A 130 5.40 -13.05 6.24
C SER A 130 5.55 -14.41 5.57
N ASP A 131 6.10 -15.39 6.27
CA ASP A 131 6.17 -16.78 5.81
C ASP A 131 4.81 -17.50 5.90
N GLU A 132 3.83 -16.88 6.57
CA GLU A 132 2.43 -17.32 6.56
C GLU A 132 1.80 -17.24 5.15
N VAL A 133 2.47 -16.59 4.19
CA VAL A 133 2.13 -16.59 2.75
C VAL A 133 2.21 -17.98 2.10
N LEU A 134 2.86 -18.94 2.76
CA LEU A 134 2.91 -20.33 2.33
C LEU A 134 1.60 -21.10 2.60
N ASP A 135 0.73 -20.58 3.48
CA ASP A 135 -0.55 -21.20 3.82
C ASP A 135 -1.69 -20.18 3.74
N ASP A 136 -2.48 -20.28 2.67
CA ASP A 136 -3.59 -19.36 2.39
C ASP A 136 -4.67 -19.34 3.49
N LYS A 137 -4.71 -20.34 4.38
CA LYS A 137 -5.63 -20.37 5.52
C LYS A 137 -5.18 -19.46 6.66
N LYS A 138 -3.88 -19.15 6.77
CA LYS A 138 -3.32 -18.37 7.89
C LYS A 138 -3.89 -16.96 7.96
N ALA A 139 -4.08 -16.30 6.82
CA ALA A 139 -4.69 -14.97 6.79
C ALA A 139 -6.12 -15.00 7.33
N ALA A 140 -6.94 -15.97 6.88
CA ALA A 140 -8.30 -16.15 7.37
C ALA A 140 -8.34 -16.50 8.88
N ILE A 141 -7.42 -17.38 9.33
CA ILE A 141 -7.30 -17.73 10.75
C ILE A 141 -6.93 -16.51 11.60
N ALA A 142 -5.98 -15.67 11.14
CA ALA A 142 -5.58 -14.47 11.86
C ALA A 142 -6.75 -13.49 12.04
N LEU A 143 -7.59 -13.33 11.02
CA LEU A 143 -8.80 -12.51 11.07
C LEU A 143 -9.88 -13.10 11.99
N MET A 144 -10.09 -14.42 11.94
CA MET A 144 -11.06 -15.10 12.80
C MET A 144 -10.65 -15.13 14.26
N ALA A 145 -9.35 -15.24 14.55
CA ALA A 145 -8.81 -15.26 15.90
C ALA A 145 -8.91 -13.89 16.59
N LYS A 146 -8.98 -12.81 15.81
CA LYS A 146 -9.05 -11.42 16.27
C LYS A 146 -10.12 -10.66 15.48
N PRO A 147 -11.42 -10.98 15.67
CA PRO A 147 -12.51 -10.39 14.90
C PRO A 147 -12.56 -8.86 15.03
N GLU A 148 -12.09 -8.31 16.16
CA GLU A 148 -11.98 -6.87 16.38
C GLU A 148 -11.03 -6.17 15.41
N LEU A 149 -10.12 -6.88 14.72
CA LEU A 149 -9.26 -6.27 13.70
C LEU A 149 -10.03 -5.95 12.43
N SER A 150 -11.05 -6.76 12.08
CA SER A 150 -11.77 -6.67 10.80
C SER A 150 -13.24 -6.27 10.92
N MET A 151 -13.83 -6.41 12.10
CA MET A 151 -15.25 -6.17 12.35
C MET A 151 -15.45 -5.17 13.50
N PHE A 152 -16.56 -4.45 13.45
CA PHE A 152 -17.09 -3.74 14.61
C PHE A 152 -17.66 -4.75 15.61
N THR A 153 -17.13 -4.74 16.83
CA THR A 153 -17.52 -5.65 17.93
C THR A 153 -18.30 -4.94 19.04
N ASP A 154 -18.45 -3.62 18.95
CA ASP A 154 -19.15 -2.75 19.90
C ASP A 154 -20.65 -2.55 19.58
N GLY A 155 -21.15 -3.25 18.54
CA GLY A 155 -22.52 -3.11 18.05
C GLY A 155 -22.72 -1.95 17.07
N SER A 156 -21.71 -1.12 16.83
CA SER A 156 -21.76 -0.12 15.76
C SER A 156 -21.64 -0.75 14.38
N THR A 157 -21.99 0.02 13.35
CA THR A 157 -21.91 -0.37 11.94
C THR A 157 -21.16 0.68 11.16
N ILE A 158 -20.70 0.34 9.95
CA ILE A 158 -20.07 1.33 9.06
C ILE A 158 -20.97 2.56 8.84
N THR A 159 -22.29 2.36 8.70
CA THR A 159 -23.26 3.45 8.54
C THR A 159 -23.43 4.32 9.78
N SER A 160 -23.09 3.83 10.97
CA SER A 160 -23.13 4.62 12.21
C SER A 160 -22.06 5.73 12.23
N HIS A 161 -21.02 5.60 11.39
CA HIS A 161 -19.88 6.49 11.33
C HIS A 161 -19.85 7.37 10.06
N LEU A 162 -20.91 7.32 9.24
CA LEU A 162 -20.99 8.02 7.96
C LEU A 162 -22.17 9.01 7.95
N THR A 163 -22.04 10.11 7.21
CA THR A 163 -23.18 10.98 6.91
C THR A 163 -24.17 10.30 5.96
N PRO A 164 -25.44 10.74 5.88
CA PRO A 164 -26.40 10.19 4.92
C PRO A 164 -25.91 10.20 3.47
N GLU A 165 -25.18 11.24 3.07
CA GLU A 165 -24.57 11.36 1.74
C GLU A 165 -23.46 10.32 1.53
N GLN A 166 -22.60 10.13 2.53
CA GLN A 166 -21.54 9.12 2.49
C GLN A 166 -22.10 7.70 2.46
N VAL A 167 -23.20 7.43 3.17
CA VAL A 167 -23.91 6.14 3.09
C VAL A 167 -24.39 5.88 1.66
N LYS A 168 -24.96 6.89 0.98
CA LYS A 168 -25.35 6.76 -0.44
C LYS A 168 -24.14 6.49 -1.34
N THR A 169 -23.01 7.17 -1.11
CA THR A 169 -21.76 6.91 -1.83
C THR A 169 -21.28 5.47 -1.63
N LEU A 170 -21.31 4.99 -0.38
CA LEU A 170 -20.96 3.62 -0.02
C LEU A 170 -21.84 2.59 -0.72
N GLU A 171 -23.16 2.73 -0.62
CA GLU A 171 -24.12 1.81 -1.25
C GLU A 171 -23.96 1.75 -2.78
N ALA A 172 -23.82 2.91 -3.43
CA ALA A 172 -23.61 2.98 -4.87
C ALA A 172 -22.29 2.30 -5.29
N GLY A 173 -21.22 2.52 -4.52
CA GLY A 173 -19.92 1.91 -4.72
C GLY A 173 -19.93 0.38 -4.58
N LEU A 174 -20.52 -0.11 -3.49
CA LEU A 174 -20.68 -1.55 -3.24
C LEU A 174 -21.50 -2.23 -4.33
N LYS A 175 -22.60 -1.59 -4.77
CA LYS A 175 -23.45 -2.12 -5.84
C LYS A 175 -22.70 -2.33 -7.15
N LYS A 176 -21.78 -1.42 -7.52
CA LYS A 176 -20.91 -1.57 -8.70
C LYS A 176 -19.98 -2.79 -8.61
N ARG A 177 -19.69 -3.27 -7.39
CA ARG A 177 -18.88 -4.46 -7.11
C ARG A 177 -19.71 -5.70 -6.79
N GLY A 178 -21.03 -5.64 -6.99
CA GLY A 178 -21.93 -6.76 -6.68
C GLY A 178 -22.08 -7.04 -5.18
N LEU A 179 -21.68 -6.11 -4.31
CA LEU A 179 -21.77 -6.23 -2.86
C LEU A 179 -23.02 -5.50 -2.33
N ALA A 180 -23.74 -6.13 -1.40
CA ALA A 180 -24.83 -5.49 -0.67
C ALA A 180 -24.30 -4.88 0.63
N LEU A 181 -24.74 -3.66 0.98
CA LEU A 181 -24.36 -3.02 2.24
C LEU A 181 -24.63 -3.92 3.46
N ALA A 182 -25.76 -4.62 3.47
CA ALA A 182 -26.12 -5.54 4.54
C ALA A 182 -25.07 -6.65 4.78
N ALA A 183 -24.34 -7.08 3.75
CA ALA A 183 -23.31 -8.13 3.85
C ALA A 183 -22.01 -7.63 4.49
N VAL A 184 -21.73 -6.33 4.38
CA VAL A 184 -20.47 -5.71 4.85
C VAL A 184 -20.67 -4.72 6.00
N ASN A 185 -21.90 -4.51 6.47
CA ASN A 185 -22.25 -3.41 7.38
C ASN A 185 -21.50 -3.45 8.73
N ARG A 186 -21.06 -4.65 9.15
CA ARG A 186 -20.25 -4.83 10.37
C ARG A 186 -18.75 -4.85 10.12
N MET A 187 -18.30 -4.83 8.87
CA MET A 187 -16.88 -4.78 8.55
C MET A 187 -16.34 -3.38 8.84
N LYS A 188 -15.09 -3.32 9.30
CA LYS A 188 -14.36 -2.06 9.45
C LYS A 188 -14.13 -1.41 8.07
N PRO A 189 -14.03 -0.07 7.99
CA PRO A 189 -13.99 0.63 6.70
C PRO A 189 -12.83 0.18 5.81
N TRP A 190 -11.70 -0.19 6.40
CA TRP A 190 -10.51 -0.65 5.70
C TRP A 190 -10.74 -1.99 4.98
N ILE A 191 -11.50 -2.92 5.56
CA ILE A 191 -11.87 -4.19 4.92
C ILE A 191 -12.73 -3.89 3.69
N ILE A 192 -13.66 -2.95 3.83
CA ILE A 192 -14.51 -2.55 2.71
C ILE A 192 -13.65 -1.88 1.62
N ALA A 193 -12.70 -1.02 2.02
CA ALA A 193 -11.76 -0.35 1.14
C ALA A 193 -10.95 -1.36 0.31
N SER A 194 -10.52 -2.48 0.90
CA SER A 194 -9.78 -3.53 0.21
C SER A 194 -10.57 -4.18 -0.92
N PHE A 195 -11.89 -4.37 -0.75
CA PHE A 195 -12.77 -4.91 -1.79
C PHE A 195 -13.04 -3.92 -2.92
N VAL A 196 -13.10 -2.62 -2.62
CA VAL A 196 -13.43 -1.58 -3.60
C VAL A 196 -12.19 -1.04 -4.34
N ALA A 197 -10.99 -1.16 -3.76
CA ALA A 197 -9.76 -0.70 -4.40
C ALA A 197 -9.24 -1.68 -5.47
N LEU A 198 -9.54 -2.97 -5.35
CA LEU A 198 -9.00 -3.99 -6.25
C LEU A 198 -9.64 -3.90 -7.64
N PRO A 199 -8.88 -3.76 -8.74
CA PRO A 199 -9.43 -3.84 -10.10
C PRO A 199 -10.11 -5.18 -10.38
N ALA A 200 -11.12 -5.19 -11.27
CA ALA A 200 -11.83 -6.42 -11.64
C ALA A 200 -10.91 -7.48 -12.28
N CYS A 201 -9.93 -7.05 -13.08
CA CYS A 201 -8.89 -7.91 -13.66
C CYS A 201 -8.08 -8.64 -12.56
N GLU A 202 -7.70 -7.94 -11.49
CA GLU A 202 -6.96 -8.53 -10.38
C GLU A 202 -7.82 -9.54 -9.61
N LEU A 203 -9.10 -9.25 -9.42
CA LEU A 203 -10.03 -10.21 -8.81
C LEU A 203 -10.14 -11.49 -9.67
N ALA A 204 -10.24 -11.33 -11.00
CA ALA A 204 -10.36 -12.44 -11.93
C ALA A 204 -9.08 -13.30 -11.97
N ARG A 205 -7.90 -12.69 -12.08
CA ARG A 205 -6.61 -13.39 -12.01
C ARG A 205 -6.40 -14.13 -10.69
N LYS A 206 -6.76 -13.51 -9.56
CA LYS A 206 -6.72 -14.18 -8.26
C LYS A 206 -7.67 -15.37 -8.19
N ALA A 207 -8.87 -15.27 -8.77
CA ALA A 207 -9.82 -16.38 -8.85
C ALA A 207 -9.29 -17.55 -9.73
N GLU A 208 -8.45 -17.25 -10.72
CA GLU A 208 -7.71 -18.24 -11.53
C GLU A 208 -6.46 -18.80 -10.82
N GLY A 209 -6.18 -18.36 -9.59
CA GLY A 209 -5.05 -18.85 -8.78
C GLY A 209 -3.71 -18.18 -9.10
N VAL A 210 -3.68 -17.10 -9.88
CA VAL A 210 -2.45 -16.34 -10.13
C VAL A 210 -1.96 -15.74 -8.81
N SER A 211 -0.70 -16.03 -8.47
CA SER A 211 -0.06 -15.55 -7.25
C SER A 211 0.85 -14.36 -7.55
N PHE A 212 0.87 -13.41 -6.61
CA PHE A 212 1.79 -12.27 -6.63
C PHE A 212 3.25 -12.70 -6.39
N LEU A 213 4.20 -11.81 -6.67
CA LEU A 213 5.62 -12.15 -6.80
C LEU A 213 6.26 -12.70 -5.51
N ASP A 214 6.06 -12.07 -4.36
CA ASP A 214 6.64 -12.49 -3.09
C ASP A 214 6.10 -13.86 -2.61
N LYS A 215 4.81 -14.14 -2.81
CA LYS A 215 4.24 -15.49 -2.58
C LYS A 215 4.91 -16.52 -3.48
N ARG A 216 5.08 -16.21 -4.78
CA ARG A 216 5.73 -17.14 -5.71
C ARG A 216 7.19 -17.40 -5.32
N ILE A 217 7.94 -16.36 -4.95
CA ILE A 217 9.32 -16.47 -4.44
C ILE A 217 9.37 -17.41 -3.23
N ALA A 218 8.48 -17.22 -2.25
CA ALA A 218 8.41 -18.07 -1.07
C ALA A 218 8.07 -19.53 -1.42
N GLN A 219 7.09 -19.75 -2.29
CA GLN A 219 6.67 -21.08 -2.72
C GLN A 219 7.78 -21.82 -3.49
N ASP A 220 8.46 -21.15 -4.41
CA ASP A 220 9.54 -21.75 -5.19
C ASP A 220 10.74 -22.10 -4.31
N ALA A 221 11.03 -21.27 -3.31
CA ALA A 221 12.05 -21.55 -2.32
C ALA A 221 11.71 -22.76 -1.44
N ALA A 222 10.47 -22.83 -0.94
CA ALA A 222 10.00 -23.98 -0.16
C ALA A 222 10.05 -25.28 -0.98
N LYS A 223 9.62 -25.25 -2.25
CA LYS A 223 9.73 -26.40 -3.18
C LYS A 223 11.19 -26.81 -3.43
N ALA A 224 12.10 -25.84 -3.47
CA ALA A 224 13.53 -26.09 -3.62
C ALA A 224 14.23 -26.52 -2.30
N GLY A 225 13.49 -26.73 -1.22
CA GLY A 225 14.05 -27.13 0.08
C GLY A 225 14.85 -26.03 0.79
N LYS A 226 14.69 -24.77 0.38
CA LYS A 226 15.34 -23.62 1.02
C LYS A 226 14.60 -23.22 2.28
N ARG A 227 15.31 -22.57 3.21
CA ARG A 227 14.68 -21.93 4.37
C ARG A 227 13.89 -20.71 3.89
N VAL A 228 12.61 -20.65 4.23
CA VAL A 228 11.76 -19.46 4.09
C VAL A 228 11.55 -18.86 5.48
N MET A 229 11.63 -17.54 5.61
CA MET A 229 11.51 -16.82 6.87
C MET A 229 10.64 -15.57 6.68
N GLY A 230 9.63 -15.42 7.55
CA GLY A 230 8.85 -14.19 7.66
C GLY A 230 9.52 -13.18 8.58
N LEU A 231 9.36 -11.89 8.29
CA LEU A 231 9.76 -10.80 9.19
C LEU A 231 8.62 -10.38 10.12
N GLU A 232 7.38 -10.68 9.76
CA GLU A 232 6.16 -10.31 10.45
C GLU A 232 5.13 -11.44 10.32
N THR A 233 4.13 -11.44 11.19
CA THR A 233 2.93 -12.27 11.08
C THR A 233 1.79 -11.47 10.46
N TYR A 234 0.79 -12.15 9.88
CA TYR A 234 -0.42 -11.47 9.43
C TYR A 234 -1.12 -10.73 10.56
N ALA A 235 -1.11 -11.28 11.78
CA ALA A 235 -1.71 -10.61 12.94
C ALA A 235 -1.02 -9.26 13.26
N GLU A 236 0.31 -9.16 13.10
CA GLU A 236 1.05 -7.91 13.27
C GLU A 236 0.70 -6.90 12.17
N GLN A 237 0.63 -7.34 10.91
CA GLN A 237 0.26 -6.48 9.78
C GLN A 237 -1.18 -5.94 9.90
N LEU A 238 -2.12 -6.82 10.27
CA LEU A 238 -3.52 -6.46 10.52
C LEU A 238 -3.67 -5.50 11.71
N ALA A 239 -2.88 -5.69 12.77
CA ALA A 239 -2.88 -4.78 13.92
C ALA A 239 -2.36 -3.39 13.54
N ALA A 240 -1.22 -3.30 12.83
CA ALA A 240 -0.66 -2.03 12.37
C ALA A 240 -1.67 -1.22 11.55
N LEU A 241 -2.47 -1.92 10.74
CA LEU A 241 -3.54 -1.33 9.96
C LEU A 241 -4.73 -0.89 10.80
N ASN A 242 -5.19 -1.73 11.70
CA ASN A 242 -6.29 -1.42 12.60
C ASN A 242 -5.99 -0.24 13.53
N ASP A 243 -4.71 -0.02 13.88
CA ASP A 243 -4.25 1.07 14.75
C ASP A 243 -4.32 2.45 14.10
N LEU A 244 -4.60 2.54 12.79
CA LEU A 244 -4.83 3.81 12.13
C LEU A 244 -6.16 4.45 12.60
N PRO A 245 -6.24 5.80 12.63
CA PRO A 245 -7.45 6.48 13.05
C PRO A 245 -8.69 6.05 12.25
N MET A 246 -9.82 5.81 12.91
CA MET A 246 -11.08 5.47 12.24
C MET A 246 -11.50 6.53 11.21
N ALA A 247 -11.26 7.81 11.50
CA ALA A 247 -11.51 8.90 10.57
C ALA A 247 -10.72 8.74 9.26
N PHE A 248 -9.46 8.32 9.34
CA PHE A 248 -8.63 8.02 8.17
C PHE A 248 -9.18 6.81 7.39
N HIS A 249 -9.59 5.74 8.08
CA HIS A 249 -10.21 4.57 7.44
C HIS A 249 -11.48 4.93 6.66
N LEU A 250 -12.38 5.72 7.25
CA LEU A 250 -13.62 6.16 6.61
C LEU A 250 -13.33 7.06 5.41
N LYS A 251 -12.42 8.01 5.58
CA LYS A 251 -11.97 8.91 4.51
C LYS A 251 -11.34 8.12 3.35
N SER A 252 -10.50 7.13 3.64
CA SER A 252 -9.89 6.19 2.67
C SER A 252 -10.95 5.55 1.78
N LEU A 253 -11.98 5.02 2.43
CA LEU A 253 -13.05 4.30 1.78
C LEU A 253 -13.85 5.23 0.86
N ILE A 254 -14.24 6.41 1.35
CA ILE A 254 -15.01 7.37 0.55
C ILE A 254 -14.21 7.91 -0.63
N GLU A 255 -12.94 8.28 -0.45
CA GLU A 255 -12.06 8.73 -1.53
C GLU A 255 -11.90 7.66 -2.62
N THR A 256 -11.68 6.40 -2.22
CA THR A 256 -11.56 5.25 -3.14
C THR A 256 -12.84 5.05 -3.95
N LEU A 257 -14.00 5.19 -3.30
CA LEU A 257 -15.31 5.07 -3.95
C LEU A 257 -15.61 6.22 -4.92
N GLN A 258 -15.18 7.44 -4.59
CA GLN A 258 -15.36 8.62 -5.44
C GLN A 258 -14.51 8.56 -6.70
N LEU A 259 -13.33 7.95 -6.64
CA LEU A 259 -12.50 7.72 -7.83
C LEU A 259 -13.16 6.76 -8.81
N GLY A 260 -13.88 5.75 -8.32
CA GLY A 260 -14.57 4.78 -9.16
C GLY A 260 -13.61 4.16 -10.19
N ASP A 261 -13.91 4.35 -11.48
CA ASP A 261 -13.12 3.75 -12.57
C ASP A 261 -11.70 4.33 -12.66
N ARG A 262 -11.45 5.56 -12.16
CA ARG A 262 -10.08 6.13 -12.06
C ARG A 262 -9.18 5.31 -11.15
N MET A 263 -9.71 4.44 -10.28
CA MET A 263 -8.86 3.52 -9.51
C MET A 263 -8.06 2.57 -10.40
N ASN A 264 -8.57 2.22 -11.60
CA ASN A 264 -7.80 1.42 -12.56
C ASN A 264 -6.59 2.23 -13.07
N ASP A 265 -6.77 3.51 -13.34
CA ASP A 265 -5.70 4.42 -13.79
C ASP A 265 -4.64 4.63 -12.68
N VAL A 266 -5.08 4.75 -11.42
CA VAL A 266 -4.18 4.81 -10.25
C VAL A 266 -3.32 3.55 -10.17
N ASN A 267 -3.95 2.36 -10.29
CA ASN A 267 -3.23 1.08 -10.29
C ASN A 267 -2.24 0.97 -11.44
N GLU A 268 -2.64 1.33 -12.66
CA GLU A 268 -1.75 1.33 -13.83
C GLU A 268 -0.56 2.28 -13.63
N THR A 269 -0.81 3.47 -13.07
CA THR A 269 0.26 4.43 -12.79
C THR A 269 1.26 3.88 -11.78
N MET A 270 0.81 3.15 -10.76
CA MET A 270 1.71 2.49 -9.79
C MET A 270 2.51 1.36 -10.43
N ILE A 271 1.90 0.56 -11.31
CA ILE A 271 2.60 -0.47 -12.09
C ILE A 271 3.71 0.18 -12.93
N ASP A 272 3.40 1.24 -13.66
CA ASP A 272 4.38 1.96 -14.48
C ASP A 272 5.53 2.55 -13.67
N LEU A 273 5.23 3.12 -12.49
CA LEU A 273 6.27 3.63 -11.58
C LEU A 273 7.13 2.49 -11.02
N TYR A 274 6.53 1.37 -10.63
CA TYR A 274 7.25 0.19 -10.16
C TYR A 274 8.18 -0.39 -11.24
N LEU A 275 7.70 -0.52 -12.47
CA LEU A 275 8.48 -1.04 -13.61
C LEU A 275 9.67 -0.16 -13.95
N LYS A 276 9.57 1.16 -13.71
CA LYS A 276 10.68 2.12 -13.86
C LYS A 276 11.61 2.17 -12.65
N GLY A 277 11.24 1.52 -11.54
CA GLY A 277 11.94 1.63 -10.27
C GLY A 277 11.65 2.94 -9.51
N ASP A 278 10.77 3.80 -10.00
CA ASP A 278 10.43 5.13 -9.48
C ASP A 278 9.49 5.08 -8.26
N ILE A 279 9.82 4.24 -7.27
CA ILE A 279 9.02 4.02 -6.07
C ILE A 279 8.83 5.31 -5.27
N GLY A 280 9.82 6.19 -5.26
CA GLY A 280 9.74 7.51 -4.61
C GLY A 280 8.63 8.41 -5.16
N ALA A 281 8.12 8.14 -6.37
CA ALA A 281 7.04 8.91 -6.98
C ALA A 281 5.64 8.37 -6.65
N ILE A 282 5.50 7.16 -6.09
CA ILE A 282 4.18 6.54 -5.83
C ILE A 282 3.36 7.40 -4.87
N VAL A 283 3.94 7.77 -3.72
CA VAL A 283 3.23 8.56 -2.71
C VAL A 283 2.89 9.97 -3.23
N PRO A 284 3.83 10.76 -3.78
CA PRO A 284 3.50 12.07 -4.34
C PRO A 284 2.47 11.99 -5.47
N MET A 285 2.50 10.93 -6.29
CA MET A 285 1.51 10.71 -7.35
C MET A 285 0.11 10.49 -6.74
N LEU A 286 -0.02 9.64 -5.73
CA LEU A 286 -1.29 9.40 -5.03
C LEU A 286 -1.85 10.71 -4.42
N GLU A 287 -0.98 11.59 -3.93
CA GLU A 287 -1.37 12.94 -3.49
C GLU A 287 -1.94 13.80 -4.61
N ALA A 288 -1.27 13.81 -5.76
CA ALA A 288 -1.63 14.68 -6.87
C ALA A 288 -2.94 14.26 -7.57
N VAL A 289 -3.30 12.98 -7.50
CA VAL A 289 -4.51 12.43 -8.16
C VAL A 289 -5.70 12.26 -7.21
N SER A 290 -5.52 12.53 -5.91
CA SER A 290 -6.58 12.52 -4.91
C SER A 290 -7.69 13.53 -5.29
N PRO A 291 -8.99 13.17 -5.17
CA PRO A 291 -10.10 14.09 -5.42
C PRO A 291 -10.06 15.34 -4.55
N GLU A 292 -9.51 15.21 -3.35
CA GLU A 292 -9.27 16.33 -2.44
C GLU A 292 -7.74 16.53 -2.31
N PRO A 293 -7.20 17.62 -2.89
CA PRO A 293 -5.77 17.89 -2.87
C PRO A 293 -5.26 18.03 -1.45
N SER A 294 -4.15 17.36 -1.15
CA SER A 294 -3.52 17.45 0.16
C SER A 294 -2.01 17.60 0.09
N SER A 295 -1.39 17.64 1.26
CA SER A 295 0.06 17.63 1.40
C SER A 295 0.48 16.48 2.30
N THR A 296 1.68 15.96 2.09
CA THR A 296 2.45 15.10 3.01
C THR A 296 2.46 15.55 4.48
N LYS A 297 2.01 16.78 4.78
CA LYS A 297 1.84 17.32 6.13
C LYS A 297 0.47 17.06 6.76
N ASP A 298 -0.43 16.34 6.07
CA ASP A 298 -1.67 15.87 6.68
C ASP A 298 -1.32 14.91 7.84
N PRO A 299 -1.74 15.20 9.09
CA PRO A 299 -1.57 14.31 10.23
C PRO A 299 -2.05 12.87 9.98
N ASP A 300 -3.10 12.69 9.17
CA ASP A 300 -3.63 11.36 8.90
C ASP A 300 -2.69 10.55 7.97
N TYR A 301 -2.10 11.20 6.96
CA TYR A 301 -1.09 10.57 6.11
C TYR A 301 0.18 10.28 6.89
N ALA A 302 0.63 11.20 7.74
CA ALA A 302 1.78 10.97 8.62
C ALA A 302 1.55 9.74 9.52
N ALA A 303 0.31 9.53 10.01
CA ALA A 303 -0.04 8.33 10.76
C ALA A 303 0.04 7.06 9.89
N PHE A 304 -0.45 7.10 8.65
CA PHE A 304 -0.30 6.00 7.70
C PHE A 304 1.16 5.65 7.43
N GLU A 305 1.96 6.63 7.01
CA GLU A 305 3.38 6.43 6.72
C GLU A 305 4.10 5.90 7.95
N GLN A 306 3.84 6.49 9.12
CA GLN A 306 4.46 6.06 10.37
C GLN A 306 4.12 4.59 10.71
N ARG A 307 2.84 4.20 10.67
CA ARG A 307 2.41 2.86 11.12
C ARG A 307 2.62 1.78 10.08
N ILE A 308 2.30 2.04 8.82
CA ILE A 308 2.28 1.02 7.76
C ILE A 308 3.65 0.87 7.08
N VAL A 309 4.49 1.91 7.14
CA VAL A 309 5.81 1.87 6.50
C VAL A 309 6.91 1.97 7.55
N LEU A 310 7.01 3.07 8.31
CA LEU A 310 8.21 3.36 9.10
C LEU A 310 8.39 2.46 10.32
N ASP A 311 7.33 2.19 11.08
CA ASP A 311 7.39 1.31 12.25
C ASP A 311 7.68 -0.14 11.83
N ARG A 312 7.02 -0.59 10.76
CA ARG A 312 7.26 -1.91 10.14
C ARG A 312 8.68 -2.02 9.58
N ASN A 313 9.21 -0.99 8.94
CA ASN A 313 10.60 -0.97 8.45
C ASN A 313 11.61 -1.20 9.57
N LYS A 314 11.41 -0.58 10.74
CA LYS A 314 12.29 -0.79 11.90
C LYS A 314 12.26 -2.24 12.37
N ILE A 315 11.06 -2.82 12.46
CA ILE A 315 10.85 -4.23 12.85
C ILE A 315 11.52 -5.16 11.84
N MET A 316 11.21 -4.98 10.55
CA MET A 316 11.75 -5.77 9.45
C MET A 316 13.27 -5.69 9.38
N ALA A 317 13.86 -4.49 9.46
CA ALA A 317 15.31 -4.33 9.47
C ALA A 317 15.95 -5.02 10.69
N ALA A 318 15.37 -4.88 11.88
CA ALA A 318 15.89 -5.52 13.10
C ALA A 318 15.82 -7.05 13.01
N ARG A 319 14.71 -7.61 12.49
CA ARG A 319 14.49 -9.06 12.36
C ARG A 319 15.27 -9.68 11.20
N ALA A 320 15.55 -8.93 10.13
CA ALA A 320 16.36 -9.40 9.01
C ALA A 320 17.86 -9.46 9.37
N ALA A 321 18.34 -8.57 10.26
CA ALA A 321 19.76 -8.39 10.54
C ALA A 321 20.50 -9.68 10.96
N PRO A 322 20.00 -10.55 11.86
CA PRO A 322 20.71 -11.76 12.25
C PRO A 322 20.95 -12.71 11.07
N THR A 323 19.94 -12.89 10.21
CA THR A 323 20.02 -13.75 9.03
C THR A 323 20.91 -13.12 7.95
N LEU A 324 20.82 -11.81 7.73
CA LEU A 324 21.71 -11.10 6.80
C LEU A 324 23.18 -11.15 7.26
N ASN A 325 23.46 -11.19 8.56
CA ASN A 325 24.82 -11.39 9.10
C ASN A 325 25.38 -12.80 8.88
N GLN A 326 24.60 -13.74 8.33
CA GLN A 326 25.07 -15.04 7.88
C GLN A 326 25.38 -15.04 6.37
N GLY A 327 24.94 -14.02 5.63
CA GLY A 327 25.09 -13.91 4.18
C GLY A 327 24.23 -14.88 3.39
N ASN A 328 24.33 -14.82 2.05
CA ASN A 328 23.63 -15.71 1.13
C ASN A 328 22.09 -15.73 1.27
N VAL A 329 21.50 -14.55 1.48
CA VAL A 329 20.06 -14.34 1.65
C VAL A 329 19.47 -13.62 0.44
N PHE A 330 18.24 -13.96 0.06
CA PHE A 330 17.44 -13.14 -0.85
C PHE A 330 16.16 -12.71 -0.12
N MET A 331 15.99 -11.41 0.06
CA MET A 331 14.88 -10.79 0.78
C MET A 331 13.92 -10.14 -0.22
N ALA A 332 12.64 -10.45 -0.12
CA ALA A 332 11.58 -9.90 -0.97
C ALA A 332 10.49 -9.26 -0.10
N VAL A 333 10.29 -7.96 -0.21
CA VAL A 333 9.30 -7.19 0.57
C VAL A 333 8.62 -6.16 -0.32
N GLY A 334 7.51 -5.58 0.11
CA GLY A 334 6.80 -4.54 -0.63
C GLY A 334 7.72 -3.37 -0.96
N ALA A 335 7.69 -2.90 -2.22
CA ALA A 335 8.61 -1.89 -2.72
C ALA A 335 8.55 -0.58 -1.94
N LEU A 336 7.38 -0.22 -1.39
CA LEU A 336 7.20 0.98 -0.54
C LEU A 336 8.05 0.97 0.74
N HIS A 337 8.56 -0.20 1.16
CA HIS A 337 9.44 -0.30 2.33
C HIS A 337 10.90 0.08 2.04
N LEU A 338 11.31 0.23 0.78
CA LEU A 338 12.70 0.45 0.39
C LEU A 338 13.16 1.92 0.51
N PRO A 339 12.41 2.92 -0.01
CA PRO A 339 12.87 4.30 -0.08
C PRO A 339 12.81 5.04 1.26
N GLY A 340 13.42 6.21 1.30
CA GLY A 340 13.38 7.10 2.46
C GLY A 340 14.55 6.92 3.41
N LYS A 341 14.69 7.88 4.34
CA LYS A 341 15.74 7.84 5.39
C LYS A 341 15.50 6.73 6.43
N ALA A 342 14.26 6.31 6.56
CA ALA A 342 13.82 5.18 7.38
C ALA A 342 13.31 4.00 6.53
N GLY A 343 13.68 3.98 5.24
CA GLY A 343 13.51 2.82 4.37
C GLY A 343 14.49 1.70 4.70
N LEU A 344 14.17 0.47 4.31
CA LEU A 344 15.01 -0.70 4.55
C LEU A 344 16.42 -0.53 3.99
N VAL A 345 16.58 0.11 2.83
CA VAL A 345 17.92 0.39 2.26
C VAL A 345 18.76 1.24 3.22
N ALA A 346 18.17 2.29 3.80
CA ALA A 346 18.85 3.17 4.74
C ALA A 346 19.10 2.49 6.09
N LEU A 347 18.13 1.74 6.60
CA LEU A 347 18.24 1.02 7.88
C LEU A 347 19.29 -0.09 7.83
N LEU A 348 19.36 -0.85 6.73
CA LEU A 348 20.41 -1.87 6.55
C LEU A 348 21.81 -1.23 6.45
N ARG A 349 21.93 -0.07 5.80
CA ARG A 349 23.20 0.70 5.83
C ARG A 349 23.58 1.13 7.24
N GLN A 350 22.63 1.57 8.05
CA GLN A 350 22.88 1.91 9.46
C GLN A 350 23.32 0.70 10.30
N GLN A 351 22.91 -0.51 9.91
CA GLN A 351 23.36 -1.76 10.54
C GLN A 351 24.74 -2.26 10.06
N GLY A 352 25.42 -1.48 9.21
CA GLY A 352 26.79 -1.77 8.75
C GLY A 352 26.87 -2.64 7.50
N PHE A 353 25.79 -2.76 6.73
CA PHE A 353 25.82 -3.37 5.39
C PHE A 353 26.09 -2.31 4.31
N THR A 354 26.84 -2.68 3.27
CA THR A 354 26.85 -1.93 2.01
C THR A 354 25.63 -2.36 1.21
N VAL A 355 24.80 -1.40 0.79
CA VAL A 355 23.59 -1.68 -0.01
C VAL A 355 23.65 -0.87 -1.30
N THR A 356 23.70 -1.54 -2.45
CA THR A 356 23.92 -0.93 -3.76
C THR A 356 22.78 -1.29 -4.70
N ALA A 357 22.24 -0.30 -5.43
CA ALA A 357 21.19 -0.54 -6.42
C ALA A 357 21.76 -1.41 -7.55
N MET A 358 20.96 -2.37 -7.99
CA MET A 358 21.23 -3.21 -9.14
C MET A 358 20.41 -2.69 -10.34
N PRO A 359 20.93 -2.84 -11.57
CA PRO A 359 20.24 -2.43 -12.78
C PRO A 359 18.93 -3.19 -13.01
#